data_AF-A0A1T0CPY9-F1
#
_entry.id   AF-A0A1T0CPY9-F1
#
_cell.length_a   1.000
_cell.length_b   1.000
_cell.length_c   1.000
_cell.angle_alpha   90.00
_cell.angle_beta   90.00
_cell.angle_gamma   90.00
#
_symmetry.space_group_name_H-M   'P 1'
#
loop_
_entity.id
_entity.type
_entity.pdbx_description
1 polymer ?
#
loop_
_entity_poly.entity_id
_entity_poly.type
_entity_poly.pdbx_seq_one_letter_code
_entity_poly.pdbx_strand_id
1 'polypeptide(L)'
;MPHTLFDSVDTAEQSLLEQALTQAVATHGLDMATVSHFFDARHLPCPMPLLKAKLTLRLVADGHALYLIATDKNSQHDLVAFCQKNGHSVHAWQSGQDDAMLYHFLIFKSSSNQSQPKHFYKFYQA
;
A
#
# COMPACT_ATOMS: atom_id res chain seq x y z
N MET A 1 -1.76 18.49 15.73
CA MET A 1 -2.10 18.57 14.30
C MET A 1 -2.50 17.17 13.88
N PRO A 2 -3.79 16.87 13.61
CA PRO A 2 -4.12 15.55 13.09
C PRO A 2 -3.58 15.48 11.68
N HIS A 3 -2.50 14.71 11.48
CA HIS A 3 -2.08 14.34 10.13
C HIS A 3 -3.14 13.37 9.61
N THR A 4 -4.11 13.89 8.87
CA THR A 4 -5.14 13.08 8.21
C THR A 4 -4.45 12.23 7.16
N LEU A 5 -4.61 10.92 7.31
CA LEU A 5 -3.95 9.92 6.48
C LEU A 5 -4.28 10.08 4.99
N PHE A 6 -5.37 10.77 4.65
CA PHE A 6 -5.98 10.86 3.32
C PHE A 6 -6.04 12.28 2.72
N ASP A 7 -5.16 13.19 3.14
CA ASP A 7 -5.19 14.63 2.75
C ASP A 7 -5.17 14.90 1.21
N SER A 8 -4.85 13.88 0.40
CA SER A 8 -4.85 13.95 -1.07
C SER A 8 -6.14 13.48 -1.75
N VAL A 9 -7.17 13.13 -0.98
CA VAL A 9 -8.41 12.49 -1.47
C VAL A 9 -9.62 13.37 -1.16
N ASP A 10 -10.63 13.35 -2.04
CA ASP A 10 -11.89 14.10 -1.82
C ASP A 10 -12.53 13.68 -0.49
N THR A 11 -13.13 14.63 0.25
CA THR A 11 -13.75 14.41 1.57
C THR A 11 -14.80 13.29 1.55
N ALA A 12 -15.54 13.14 0.45
CA ALA A 12 -16.53 12.06 0.31
C ALA A 12 -15.88 10.67 0.18
N GLU A 13 -14.78 10.58 -0.56
CA GLU A 13 -14.01 9.34 -0.74
C GLU A 13 -13.21 8.98 0.52
N GLN A 14 -12.72 9.98 1.24
CA GLN A 14 -11.96 9.78 2.48
C GLN A 14 -12.77 8.99 3.51
N SER A 15 -14.06 9.29 3.68
CA SER A 15 -14.93 8.54 4.61
C SER A 15 -15.08 7.07 4.21
N LEU A 16 -15.20 6.78 2.92
CA LEU A 16 -15.30 5.41 2.39
C LEU A 16 -13.98 4.64 2.58
N LEU A 17 -12.85 5.30 2.31
CA LEU A 17 -11.52 4.71 2.50
C LEU A 17 -11.22 4.45 3.98
N GLU A 18 -11.61 5.35 4.87
CA GLU A 18 -11.50 5.19 6.32
C GLU A 18 -12.35 4.01 6.81
N GLN A 19 -13.59 3.89 6.34
CA GLN A 19 -14.46 2.75 6.68
C GLN A 19 -13.90 1.42 6.17
N ALA A 20 -13.43 1.38 4.92
CA ALA A 20 -12.83 0.18 4.33
C ALA A 20 -11.56 -0.24 5.10
N LEU A 21 -10.72 0.73 5.45
CA LEU A 21 -9.50 0.49 6.23
C LEU A 21 -9.85 0.00 7.64
N THR A 22 -10.82 0.63 8.30
CA THR A 22 -11.31 0.23 9.63
C THR A 22 -11.77 -1.21 9.61
N GLN A 23 -12.56 -1.59 8.60
CA GLN A 23 -13.05 -2.96 8.44
C GLN A 23 -11.90 -3.95 8.23
N ALA A 24 -10.95 -3.63 7.34
CA ALA A 24 -9.81 -4.50 7.07
C ALA A 24 -8.94 -4.70 8.33
N VAL A 25 -8.65 -3.63 9.04
CA VAL A 25 -7.85 -3.64 10.27
C VAL A 25 -8.57 -4.41 11.40
N ALA A 26 -9.89 -4.24 11.54
CA ALA A 26 -10.71 -5.01 12.47
C ALA A 26 -10.74 -6.51 12.15
N THR A 27 -10.75 -6.89 10.87
CA THR A 27 -10.65 -8.30 10.44
C THR A 27 -9.33 -8.95 10.89
N HIS A 28 -8.25 -8.17 11.00
CA HIS A 28 -6.96 -8.65 11.50
C HIS A 28 -6.77 -8.45 13.01
N GLY A 29 -7.78 -7.93 13.73
CA GLY A 29 -7.69 -7.64 15.16
C GLY A 29 -6.67 -6.55 15.51
N LEU A 30 -6.34 -5.68 14.55
CA LEU A 30 -5.39 -4.58 14.70
C LEU A 30 -6.15 -3.26 14.92
N ASP A 31 -5.42 -2.20 15.26
CA ASP A 31 -5.96 -0.84 15.40
C ASP A 31 -5.50 0.05 14.25
N MET A 32 -6.30 1.06 13.89
CA MET A 32 -6.00 2.03 12.83
C MET A 32 -4.67 2.76 13.08
N ALA A 33 -4.27 2.93 14.34
CA ALA A 33 -2.97 3.49 14.72
C ALA A 33 -1.77 2.71 14.14
N THR A 34 -1.96 1.44 13.78
CA THR A 34 -0.93 0.62 13.13
C THR A 34 -0.63 1.13 11.72
N VAL A 35 -1.61 1.74 11.04
CA VAL A 35 -1.48 2.23 9.68
C VAL A 35 -0.82 3.60 9.71
N SER A 36 0.49 3.62 9.48
CA SER A 36 1.30 4.83 9.61
C SER A 36 1.30 5.70 8.35
N HIS A 37 1.12 5.09 7.18
CA HIS A 37 1.25 5.76 5.89
C HIS A 37 0.15 5.31 4.94
N PHE A 38 -0.27 6.23 4.08
CA PHE A 38 -1.18 5.96 2.98
C PHE A 38 -0.59 6.48 1.67
N PHE A 39 -0.86 5.76 0.58
CA PHE A 39 -0.48 6.19 -0.76
C PHE A 39 -1.58 5.91 -1.77
N ASP A 40 -1.98 6.95 -2.49
CA ASP A 40 -2.89 6.86 -3.61
C ASP A 40 -2.12 6.61 -4.91
N ALA A 41 -2.23 5.39 -5.45
CA ALA A 41 -1.66 4.99 -6.74
C ALA A 41 -2.73 4.86 -7.85
N ARG A 42 -3.92 5.43 -7.65
CA ARG A 42 -4.92 5.54 -8.73
C ARG A 42 -4.31 6.31 -9.91
N HIS A 43 -4.58 5.86 -11.14
CA HIS A 43 -4.06 6.44 -12.39
C HIS A 43 -2.55 6.30 -12.66
N LEU A 44 -1.80 5.55 -11.86
CA LEU A 44 -0.39 5.27 -12.15
C LEU A 44 -0.24 4.00 -13.00
N PRO A 45 0.38 4.08 -14.20
CA PRO A 45 0.63 2.89 -15.00
C PRO A 45 1.66 1.98 -14.32
N CYS A 46 1.48 0.66 -14.45
CA CYS A 46 2.50 -0.32 -14.05
C CYS A 46 3.84 0.04 -14.73
N PRO A 47 4.98 0.04 -14.00
CA PRO A 47 5.22 -0.52 -12.66
C PRO A 47 5.18 0.49 -11.49
N MET A 48 4.65 1.70 -11.68
CA MET A 48 4.73 2.76 -10.68
C MET A 48 4.12 2.42 -9.31
N PRO A 49 2.98 1.69 -9.18
CA PRO A 49 2.42 1.33 -7.88
C PRO A 49 3.39 0.51 -7.02
N LEU A 50 4.11 -0.44 -7.62
CA LEU A 50 5.14 -1.23 -6.93
C LEU A 50 6.30 -0.36 -6.45
N LEU A 51 6.80 0.54 -7.29
CA LEU A 51 7.90 1.44 -6.92
C LEU A 51 7.50 2.34 -5.76
N LYS A 52 6.28 2.90 -5.78
CA LYS A 52 5.77 3.75 -4.71
C LYS A 52 5.58 2.97 -3.42
N ALA A 53 4.98 1.79 -3.47
CA ALA A 53 4.88 0.91 -2.29
C ALA A 53 6.26 0.65 -1.67
N LYS A 54 7.26 0.32 -2.49
CA LYS A 54 8.64 0.09 -2.04
C LYS A 54 9.27 1.33 -1.40
N LEU A 55 9.03 2.52 -1.95
CA LEU A 55 9.55 3.76 -1.39
C LEU A 55 8.87 4.11 -0.07
N THR A 56 7.55 4.00 0.01
CA THR A 56 6.80 4.32 1.22
C THR A 56 7.06 3.31 2.33
N LEU A 57 7.21 2.00 2.02
CA LEU A 57 7.57 0.98 3.01
C LEU A 57 8.93 1.20 3.67
N ARG A 58 9.85 1.95 3.04
CA ARG A 58 11.11 2.36 3.68
C ARG A 58 10.91 3.40 4.79
N LEU A 59 9.82 4.17 4.72
CA LEU A 59 9.45 5.18 5.71
C LEU A 59 8.58 4.59 6.83
N VAL A 60 7.90 3.47 6.55
CA VAL A 60 7.07 2.75 7.53
C VAL A 60 7.95 2.11 8.59
N ALA A 61 7.62 2.35 9.85
CA ALA A 61 8.29 1.72 10.98
C ALA A 61 7.95 0.23 11.06
N ASP A 62 8.85 -0.56 11.64
CA ASP A 62 8.59 -1.98 11.86
C ASP A 62 7.36 -2.16 12.77
N GLY A 63 6.53 -3.17 12.48
CA GLY A 63 5.26 -3.38 13.17
C GLY A 63 4.14 -2.42 12.76
N HIS A 64 4.40 -1.47 11.86
CA HIS A 64 3.37 -0.62 11.26
C HIS A 64 2.99 -1.10 9.85
N ALA A 65 1.89 -0.56 9.34
CA ALA A 65 1.35 -0.88 8.03
C ALA A 65 1.34 0.33 7.09
N LEU A 66 1.41 0.03 5.79
CA LEU A 66 1.12 0.93 4.68
C LEU A 66 -0.23 0.56 4.09
N TYR A 67 -1.09 1.55 3.92
CA TYR A 67 -2.30 1.41 3.12
C TYR A 67 -2.09 2.00 1.72
N LEU A 68 -2.38 1.24 0.67
CA LEU A 68 -2.23 1.69 -0.71
C LEU A 68 -3.47 1.33 -1.51
N ILE A 69 -3.90 2.24 -2.37
CA ILE A 69 -4.99 2.01 -3.32
C ILE A 69 -4.50 2.12 -4.76
N ALA A 70 -4.99 1.28 -5.64
CA ALA A 70 -4.66 1.28 -7.07
C ALA A 70 -5.85 0.82 -7.90
N THR A 71 -5.92 1.25 -9.16
CA THR A 71 -6.95 0.78 -10.12
C THR A 71 -6.42 -0.32 -11.05
N ASP A 72 -5.13 -0.65 -10.96
CA ASP A 72 -4.47 -1.60 -11.84
C ASP A 72 -4.46 -3.02 -11.26
N LYS A 73 -5.05 -3.96 -11.99
CA LYS A 73 -5.12 -5.39 -11.61
C LYS A 73 -3.74 -6.05 -11.59
N ASN A 74 -2.85 -5.67 -12.50
CA ASN A 74 -1.53 -6.31 -12.61
C ASN A 74 -0.65 -6.02 -11.40
N SER A 75 -0.78 -4.81 -10.84
CA SER A 75 -0.10 -4.37 -9.63
C SER A 75 -0.39 -5.26 -8.41
N GLN A 76 -1.54 -5.95 -8.38
CA GLN A 76 -1.85 -6.90 -7.31
C GLN A 76 -0.83 -8.03 -7.24
N HIS A 77 -0.51 -8.65 -8.37
CA HIS A 77 0.41 -9.78 -8.40
C HIS A 77 1.81 -9.36 -7.98
N ASP A 78 2.29 -8.23 -8.52
CA ASP A 78 3.62 -7.71 -8.24
C ASP A 78 3.80 -7.28 -6.78
N LEU A 79 2.80 -6.60 -6.20
CA LEU A 79 2.82 -6.20 -4.79
C LEU A 79 2.81 -7.41 -3.86
N VAL A 80 1.99 -8.42 -4.16
CA VAL A 80 1.93 -9.65 -3.36
C VAL A 80 3.25 -10.41 -3.41
N ALA A 81 3.81 -10.60 -4.62
CA ALA A 81 5.10 -11.26 -4.79
C ALA A 81 6.22 -10.47 -4.09
N PHE A 82 6.21 -9.14 -4.18
CA PHE A 82 7.17 -8.29 -3.47
C PHE A 82 7.07 -8.44 -1.95
N CYS A 83 5.85 -8.42 -1.39
CA CYS A 83 5.68 -8.55 0.06
C CYS A 83 6.16 -9.92 0.55
N GLN A 84 5.74 -10.99 -0.12
CA GLN A 84 6.17 -12.36 0.22
C GLN A 84 7.70 -12.52 0.14
N LYS A 85 8.34 -11.99 -0.91
CA LYS A 85 9.79 -12.05 -1.09
C LYS A 85 10.58 -11.32 0.00
N ASN A 86 10.00 -10.26 0.57
CA ASN A 86 10.62 -9.46 1.62
C ASN A 86 10.15 -9.83 3.03
N GLY A 87 9.36 -10.90 3.17
CA GLY A 87 8.81 -11.32 4.46
C GLY A 87 7.80 -10.32 5.05
N HIS A 88 7.22 -9.45 4.21
CA HIS A 88 6.12 -8.57 4.60
C HIS A 88 4.79 -9.29 4.39
N SER A 89 3.83 -9.02 5.28
CA SER A 89 2.47 -9.54 5.12
C SER A 89 1.66 -8.53 4.33
N VAL A 90 0.81 -9.00 3.42
CA VAL A 90 -0.08 -8.14 2.64
C VAL A 90 -1.48 -8.70 2.65
N HIS A 91 -2.45 -7.81 2.84
CA HIS A 91 -3.86 -8.08 2.69
C HIS A 91 -4.39 -7.24 1.53
N ALA A 92 -4.93 -7.90 0.51
CA ALA A 92 -5.49 -7.22 -0.65
C ALA A 92 -6.98 -7.52 -0.77
N TRP A 93 -7.78 -6.49 -1.02
CA TRP A 93 -9.21 -6.61 -1.30
C TRP A 93 -9.62 -5.64 -2.41
N GLN A 94 -10.82 -5.82 -2.93
CA GLN A 94 -11.38 -4.99 -3.98
C GLN A 94 -12.63 -4.28 -3.44
N SER A 95 -12.84 -3.04 -3.88
CA SER A 95 -14.09 -2.31 -3.67
C SER A 95 -14.49 -1.59 -4.96
N GLY A 96 -15.78 -1.26 -5.09
CA GLY A 96 -16.33 -0.67 -6.32
C GLY A 96 -17.00 -1.69 -7.23
N GLN A 97 -17.61 -1.20 -8.31
CA GLN A 97 -18.39 -1.97 -9.29
C GLN A 97 -17.92 -1.64 -10.70
N ASP A 98 -17.87 -2.66 -11.56
CA ASP A 98 -17.56 -2.60 -12.98
C ASP A 98 -16.35 -1.70 -13.31
N ASP A 99 -16.59 -0.54 -13.92
CA ASP A 99 -15.57 0.39 -14.42
C ASP A 99 -14.85 1.20 -13.32
N ALA A 100 -15.37 1.18 -12.08
CA ALA A 100 -14.78 1.88 -10.93
C ALA A 100 -14.13 0.91 -9.93
N MET A 101 -13.59 -0.22 -10.41
CA MET A 101 -12.91 -1.21 -9.57
C MET A 101 -11.65 -0.62 -8.93
N LEU A 102 -11.63 -0.60 -7.59
CA LEU A 102 -10.53 -0.14 -6.77
C LEU A 102 -9.90 -1.30 -6.00
N TYR A 103 -8.60 -1.44 -6.11
CA TYR A 103 -7.81 -2.44 -5.40
C TYR A 103 -7.16 -1.78 -4.19
N HIS A 104 -7.35 -2.41 -3.05
CA HIS A 104 -6.84 -1.98 -1.76
C HIS A 104 -5.76 -2.94 -1.31
N PHE A 105 -4.69 -2.39 -0.73
CA PHE A 105 -3.54 -3.13 -0.25
C PHE A 105 -3.16 -2.62 1.14
N LEU A 106 -3.21 -3.50 2.13
CA LEU A 106 -2.71 -3.25 3.46
C LEU A 106 -1.43 -4.08 3.66
N ILE A 107 -0.29 -3.43 3.63
CA ILE A 107 1.03 -4.06 3.70
C ILE A 107 1.60 -3.84 5.10
N PHE A 108 1.76 -4.92 5.85
CA PHE A 108 2.38 -4.92 7.17
C PHE A 108 3.87 -5.14 7.05
N LYS A 109 4.63 -4.20 7.60
CA LYS A 109 6.09 -4.31 7.63
C LYS A 109 6.49 -5.23 8.80
N SER A 110 6.88 -6.45 8.47
CA SER A 110 7.54 -7.35 9.42
C SER A 110 8.91 -6.77 9.80
N SER A 111 9.21 -6.70 11.09
CA SER A 111 10.53 -6.31 11.57
C SER A 111 11.55 -7.32 11.09
N SER A 112 12.29 -6.97 10.04
CA SER A 112 13.33 -7.82 9.51
C SER A 112 14.54 -6.96 9.20
N ASN A 113 15.49 -7.01 10.12
CA ASN A 113 16.90 -6.75 9.88
C ASN A 113 17.40 -7.68 8.74
N GLN A 114 17.12 -7.34 7.49
CA GLN A 114 17.69 -7.97 6.30
C GLN A 114 17.87 -6.93 5.19
N SER A 115 19.06 -6.33 5.19
CA SER A 115 19.97 -6.32 4.05
C SER A 115 19.36 -6.65 2.68
N GLN A 116 18.69 -5.71 2.01
CA GLN A 116 18.66 -5.78 0.55
C GLN A 116 20.02 -5.30 0.02
N PRO A 117 20.75 -6.09 -0.79
CA PRO A 117 21.89 -5.56 -1.50
C PRO A 117 21.43 -4.40 -2.39
N LYS A 118 22.17 -3.30 -2.32
CA LYS A 118 22.02 -2.09 -3.12
C LYS A 118 22.26 -2.39 -4.61
N HIS A 119 21.32 -3.04 -5.30
CA HIS A 119 21.38 -3.08 -6.76
C HIS A 119 20.72 -1.81 -7.32
N PHE A 120 21.58 -0.84 -7.61
CA PHE A 120 21.29 0.31 -8.45
C PHE A 120 20.71 -0.19 -9.78
N TYR A 121 19.43 0.09 -10.07
CA TYR A 121 18.95 0.01 -11.45
C TYR A 121 19.54 1.19 -12.22
N LYS A 122 20.68 0.98 -12.86
CA LYS A 122 21.09 1.74 -14.05
C LYS A 122 20.39 1.12 -15.25
N PHE A 123 19.27 1.68 -15.68
CA PHE A 123 18.79 1.48 -17.05
C PHE A 123 18.10 2.76 -17.56
N TYR A 124 18.95 3.70 -17.97
CA TYR A 124 18.70 4.56 -19.11
C TYR A 124 20.03 4.67 -19.86
N GLN A 125 19.93 4.63 -21.20
CA GLN A 125 20.98 4.76 -22.22
C GLN A 125 21.64 3.45 -22.68
N ALA A 126 21.13 2.92 -23.79
CA ALA A 126 21.79 3.09 -25.10
C ALA A 126 20.72 3.03 -26.20
#